data_AF-A0A7V5LPY2-F1
#
_entry.id   AF-A0A7V5LPY2-F1
#
_cell.length_a   1.000
_cell.length_b   1.000
_cell.length_c   1.000
_cell.angle_alpha   90.00
_cell.angle_beta   90.00
_cell.angle_gamma   90.00
#
_symmetry.space_group_name_H-M   'P 1'
#
loop_
_entity.id
_entity.type
_entity.pdbx_description
1 polymer ?
#
loop_
_entity_poly.entity_id
_entity_poly.type
_entity_poly.pdbx_seq_one_letter_code
_entity_poly.pdbx_strand_id
1 'polypeptide(L)'
;PAYPMIFLGAAFVLVPAAMWPSIPLIVRSERVGTAFGLMTAIQNIGLALFPLFNGLLRDWTKSYTSSMLMFASLGVIGFWLAFLLKKADTKEGGALEKEKVTK
;
A
#
# COMPACT_ATOMS: atom_id res chain seq x y z
N PRO A 1 -11.50 -22.46 -6.70
CA PRO A 1 -10.56 -21.45 -6.14
C PRO A 1 -9.80 -20.57 -7.17
N ALA A 2 -10.18 -20.56 -8.47
CA ALA A 2 -9.53 -19.70 -9.47
C ALA A 2 -9.92 -18.22 -9.35
N TYR A 3 -11.20 -17.93 -9.10
CA TYR A 3 -11.70 -16.55 -8.97
C TYR A 3 -10.95 -15.70 -7.93
N PRO A 4 -10.79 -16.13 -6.65
CA PRO A 4 -10.04 -15.32 -5.67
C PRO A 4 -8.56 -15.16 -6.02
N MET A 5 -7.94 -16.14 -6.69
CA MET A 5 -6.54 -16.03 -7.14
C MET A 5 -6.38 -15.02 -8.30
N ILE A 6 -7.35 -14.95 -9.20
CA ILE A 6 -7.37 -13.95 -10.29
C ILE A 6 -7.50 -12.54 -9.71
N PHE A 7 -8.42 -12.32 -8.78
CA PHE A 7 -8.58 -11.02 -8.12
C PHE A 7 -7.34 -10.63 -7.31
N LEU A 8 -6.74 -11.58 -6.59
CA LEU A 8 -5.50 -11.35 -5.86
C LEU A 8 -4.35 -10.97 -6.80
N GLY A 9 -4.19 -11.69 -7.91
CA GLY A 9 -3.16 -11.41 -8.91
C GLY A 9 -3.34 -10.03 -9.57
N ALA A 10 -4.58 -9.68 -9.93
CA ALA A 10 -4.89 -8.36 -10.47
C ALA A 10 -4.54 -7.24 -9.48
N ALA A 11 -4.95 -7.37 -8.21
CA ALA A 11 -4.63 -6.39 -7.18
C ALA A 11 -3.12 -6.27 -6.93
N PHE A 12 -2.40 -7.40 -6.90
CA PHE A 12 -0.97 -7.42 -6.61
C PHE A 12 -0.12 -6.71 -7.67
N VAL A 13 -0.58 -6.69 -8.93
CA VAL A 13 0.10 -5.95 -10.01
C VAL A 13 -0.27 -4.46 -9.99
N LEU A 14 -1.54 -4.13 -9.75
CA LEU A 14 -2.03 -2.75 -9.79
C LEU A 14 -1.41 -1.86 -8.71
N VAL A 15 -1.24 -2.39 -7.50
CA VAL A 15 -0.73 -1.62 -6.35
C VAL A 15 0.68 -1.05 -6.60
N PRO A 16 1.71 -1.86 -6.87
CA PRO A 16 3.04 -1.34 -7.15
C PRO A 16 3.08 -0.53 -8.46
N ALA A 17 2.36 -0.97 -9.50
CA ALA A 17 2.33 -0.27 -10.78
C ALA A 17 1.81 1.16 -10.66
N ALA A 18 0.82 1.41 -9.80
CA ALA A 18 0.32 2.76 -9.53
C ALA A 18 1.19 3.53 -8.51
N MET A 19 1.74 2.86 -7.50
CA MET A 19 2.47 3.53 -6.42
C MET A 19 3.85 4.07 -6.84
N TRP A 20 4.64 3.30 -7.59
CA TRP A 20 6.00 3.71 -7.98
C TRP A 20 6.05 4.98 -8.85
N PRO A 21 5.21 5.17 -9.91
CA PRO A 21 5.20 6.40 -10.69
C PRO A 21 4.59 7.59 -9.94
N SER A 22 3.80 7.35 -8.89
CA SER A 22 3.22 8.44 -8.09
C SER A 22 4.26 9.21 -7.28
N ILE A 23 5.38 8.58 -6.89
CA ILE A 23 6.45 9.24 -6.11
C ILE A 23 7.06 10.43 -6.87
N PRO A 24 7.63 10.26 -8.08
CA PRO A 24 8.26 11.37 -8.79
C PRO A 24 7.27 12.47 -9.21
N LEU A 25 5.96 12.20 -9.24
CA LEU A 25 4.92 13.19 -9.53
C LEU A 25 4.63 14.10 -8.33
N ILE A 26 4.78 13.60 -7.10
CA ILE A 26 4.45 14.33 -5.87
C ILE A 26 5.68 15.02 -5.28
N VAL A 27 6.86 14.41 -5.38
CA VAL A 27 8.10 14.98 -4.81
C VAL A 27 8.92 15.75 -5.85
N ARG A 28 9.58 16.82 -5.40
CA ARG A 28 10.46 17.60 -6.30
C ARG A 28 11.60 16.74 -6.86
N SER A 29 11.99 17.01 -8.09
CA SER A 29 13.02 16.28 -8.85
C SER A 29 14.34 16.09 -8.08
N GLU A 30 14.77 17.07 -7.28
CA GLU A 30 16.02 16.97 -6.50
C GLU A 30 15.95 15.96 -5.33
N ARG A 31 14.75 15.55 -4.90
CA ARG A 31 14.54 14.68 -3.73
C ARG A 31 13.94 13.31 -4.07
N VAL A 32 13.80 13.00 -5.36
CA VAL A 32 13.21 11.74 -5.84
C VAL A 32 13.96 10.53 -5.29
N GLY A 33 15.30 10.54 -5.33
CA GLY A 33 16.12 9.44 -4.79
C GLY A 33 15.87 9.16 -3.30
N THR A 34 15.75 10.21 -2.48
CA THR A 34 15.44 10.07 -1.05
C THR A 34 14.02 9.54 -0.83
N ALA A 35 13.06 9.98 -1.66
CA ALA A 35 11.67 9.51 -1.57
C ALA A 35 11.54 8.01 -1.91
N PHE A 36 12.21 7.54 -2.97
CA PHE A 36 12.29 6.11 -3.30
C PHE A 36 12.99 5.30 -2.20
N GLY A 37 14.09 5.84 -1.64
CA GLY A 37 14.80 5.20 -0.52
C GLY A 37 13.94 5.07 0.73
N LEU A 38 13.22 6.12 1.11
CA LEU A 38 12.32 6.12 2.26
C LEU A 38 11.14 5.15 2.06
N MET A 39 10.52 5.16 0.87
CA MET A 39 9.46 4.21 0.50
C MET A 39 9.92 2.76 0.62
N THR A 40 11.13 2.46 0.14
CA THR A 40 11.71 1.12 0.21
C THR A 40 12.04 0.72 1.65
N ALA A 41 12.55 1.66 2.46
CA ALA A 41 12.80 1.42 3.88
C ALA A 41 11.51 1.10 4.64
N ILE A 42 10.42 1.85 4.40
CA ILE A 42 9.11 1.58 5.00
C ILE A 42 8.57 0.22 4.55
N GLN A 43 8.72 -0.15 3.27
CA GLN A 43 8.34 -1.48 2.78
C GLN A 43 9.11 -2.61 3.48
N ASN A 44 10.43 -2.46 3.63
CA ASN A 44 11.26 -3.45 4.33
C ASN A 44 10.88 -3.59 5.81
N ILE A 45 10.54 -2.47 6.48
CA ILE A 45 10.03 -2.49 7.86
C ILE A 45 8.70 -3.26 7.92
N GLY A 46 7.78 -3.02 6.97
CA GLY A 46 6.54 -3.78 6.88
C GLY A 46 6.80 -5.28 6.68
N LEU A 47 7.68 -5.64 5.74
CA LEU A 47 8.05 -7.03 5.48
C LEU A 47 8.72 -7.71 6.68
N ALA A 48 9.38 -6.97 7.56
CA ALA A 48 9.95 -7.52 8.80
C ALA A 48 8.90 -7.63 9.91
N LEU A 49 8.07 -6.60 10.11
CA LEU A 49 7.11 -6.54 11.20
C LEU A 49 5.92 -7.48 10.99
N PHE A 50 5.34 -7.55 9.78
CA PHE A 50 4.12 -8.34 9.55
C PHE A 50 4.31 -9.85 9.80
N PRO A 51 5.37 -10.51 9.30
CA PRO A 51 5.62 -11.91 9.61
C PRO A 51 5.92 -12.14 11.09
N LEU A 52 6.61 -11.20 11.74
CA LEU A 52 6.99 -11.31 13.15
C LEU A 52 5.77 -11.14 14.07
N PHE A 53 4.91 -10.15 13.81
CA PHE A 53 3.61 -10.02 14.49
C PHE A 53 2.71 -11.22 14.22
N ASN A 54 2.66 -11.71 12.98
CA ASN A 54 1.89 -12.90 12.66
C ASN A 54 2.40 -14.13 13.43
N GLY A 55 3.71 -14.30 13.55
CA GLY A 55 4.35 -15.36 14.34
C GLY A 55 3.99 -15.29 15.83
N LEU A 56 4.11 -14.11 16.44
CA LEU A 56 3.75 -13.92 17.85
C LEU A 56 2.25 -14.16 18.11
N LEU A 57 1.38 -13.63 17.25
CA LEU A 57 -0.06 -13.79 17.36
C LEU A 57 -0.49 -15.26 17.20
N ARG A 58 0.21 -15.97 16.30
CA ARG A 58 0.06 -17.40 16.04
C ARG A 58 0.50 -18.25 17.23
N ASP A 59 1.62 -17.92 17.86
CA ASP A 59 2.14 -18.64 19.03
C ASP A 59 1.20 -18.51 20.24
N TRP A 60 0.58 -17.34 20.42
CA TRP A 60 -0.38 -17.09 21.50
C TRP A 60 -1.74 -17.76 21.28
N THR A 61 -2.25 -17.76 20.04
CA THR A 61 -3.63 -18.21 19.79
C THR A 61 -3.71 -19.65 19.27
N LYS A 62 -2.60 -20.22 18.77
CA LYS A 62 -2.51 -21.52 18.09
C LYS A 62 -3.53 -21.76 16.96
N SER A 63 -4.23 -20.71 16.51
CA SER A 63 -5.33 -20.77 15.54
C SER A 63 -4.96 -20.01 14.27
N TYR A 64 -5.38 -20.52 13.11
CA TYR A 64 -5.22 -19.86 11.80
C TYR A 64 -6.14 -18.65 11.63
N THR A 65 -7.24 -18.61 12.39
CA THR A 65 -8.26 -17.57 12.28
C THR A 65 -7.74 -16.19 12.71
N SER A 66 -6.86 -16.14 13.71
CA SER A 66 -6.29 -14.89 14.23
C SER A 66 -5.36 -14.22 13.20
N SER A 67 -4.56 -15.01 12.49
CA SER A 67 -3.73 -14.52 11.38
C SER A 67 -4.57 -13.97 10.23
N MET A 68 -5.66 -14.66 9.85
CA MET A 68 -6.57 -14.17 8.81
C MET A 68 -7.27 -12.88 9.22
N LEU A 69 -7.70 -12.76 10.49
CA LEU A 69 -8.32 -11.54 11.03
C LEU A 69 -7.34 -10.36 11.05
N MET A 70 -6.06 -10.60 11.38
CA MET A 70 -5.02 -9.57 11.32
C MET A 70 -4.89 -9.00 9.90
N PHE A 71 -4.69 -9.86 8.90
CA PHE A 71 -4.58 -9.42 7.50
C PHE A 71 -5.88 -8.77 6.98
N ALA A 72 -7.05 -9.30 7.35
CA ALA A 72 -8.33 -8.71 6.99
C ALA A 72 -8.51 -7.30 7.59
N SER A 73 -8.18 -7.12 8.87
CA SER A 73 -8.25 -5.81 9.53
C SER A 73 -7.29 -4.79 8.90
N LEU A 74 -6.10 -5.25 8.50
CA LEU A 74 -5.13 -4.41 7.81
C LEU A 74 -5.64 -3.95 6.44
N GLY A 75 -6.30 -4.85 5.71
CA GLY A 75 -6.95 -4.52 4.44
C GLY A 75 -8.07 -3.49 4.60
N VAL A 76 -8.88 -3.60 5.65
CA VAL A 76 -9.93 -2.61 5.96
C VAL A 76 -9.31 -1.24 6.30
N ILE A 77 -8.25 -1.21 7.09
CA ILE A 77 -7.52 0.02 7.41
C ILE A 77 -6.91 0.63 6.15
N GLY A 78 -6.29 -0.18 5.29
CA GLY A 78 -5.72 0.26 4.02
C GLY A 78 -6.78 0.85 3.07
N PHE A 79 -7.95 0.21 2.99
CA PHE A 79 -9.08 0.72 2.22
C PHE A 79 -9.59 2.06 2.77
N TRP A 80 -9.66 2.19 4.10
CA TRP A 80 -10.04 3.44 4.75
C TRP A 80 -9.03 4.57 4.47
N LEU A 81 -7.73 4.27 4.55
CA LEU A 81 -6.67 5.23 4.23
C LEU A 81 -6.71 5.63 2.75
N ALA A 82 -6.98 4.70 1.83
CA ALA A 82 -7.17 5.02 0.42
C ALA A 82 -8.34 5.98 0.19
N PHE A 83 -9.44 5.80 0.94
CA PHE A 83 -10.58 6.72 0.89
C PHE A 83 -10.23 8.11 1.43
N LEU A 84 -9.49 8.18 2.54
CA LEU A 84 -8.98 9.43 3.09
C LEU A 84 -8.00 10.13 2.14
N LEU A 85 -7.13 9.37 1.48
CA LEU A 85 -6.19 9.89 0.49
C LEU A 85 -6.92 10.45 -0.72
N LYS A 86 -7.93 9.75 -1.24
CA LYS A 86 -8.82 10.24 -2.31
C LYS A 86 -9.51 11.55 -1.91
N LYS A 87 -9.98 11.64 -0.67
CA LYS A 87 -10.62 12.85 -0.14
C LYS A 87 -9.62 14.00 0.04
N ALA A 88 -8.39 13.71 0.44
CA ALA A 88 -7.32 14.70 0.54
C ALA A 88 -6.87 15.21 -0.84
N ASP A 89 -6.69 14.32 -1.81
CA ASP A 89 -6.33 14.67 -3.20
C ASP A 89 -7.40 15.54 -3.88
N THR A 90 -8.68 15.25 -3.62
CA THR A 90 -9.80 16.09 -4.08
C THR A 90 -9.72 17.52 -3.50
N LYS A 91 -9.19 17.66 -2.27
CA LYS A 91 -9.10 18.93 -1.54
C LYS A 91 -7.86 19.75 -1.94
N GLU A 92 -6.78 19.09 -2.34
CA GLU A 92 -5.54 19.71 -2.85
C GLU A 92 -5.60 20.02 -4.37
N GLY A 93 -6.77 19.88 -5.00
CA GLY A 93 -7.01 20.37 -6.38
C GLY A 93 -6.76 19.35 -7.50
N GLY A 94 -6.70 18.05 -7.17
CA GLY A 94 -6.60 16.95 -8.14
C GLY A 94 -5.26 16.89 -8.85
N ALA A 95 -4.16 17.08 -8.12
CA ALA A 95 -2.81 16.98 -8.67
C ALA A 95 -2.47 15.56 -9.17
N LEU A 96 -3.14 14.52 -8.64
CA LEU A 96 -2.98 13.13 -9.09
C LEU A 96 -3.87 12.77 -10.30
N GLU A 97 -5.04 13.40 -10.47
CA GLU A 97 -5.88 13.24 -11.68
C GLU A 97 -5.45 14.15 -12.83
N LYS A 98 -4.87 15.30 -12.53
CA LYS A 98 -4.24 16.19 -13.52
C LYS A 98 -2.82 15.71 -13.78
N GLU A 99 -2.68 14.55 -14.41
CA GLU A 99 -1.58 14.39 -15.35
C GLU A 99 -1.78 15.50 -16.39
N LYS A 100 -1.13 16.65 -16.18
CA LYS A 100 -1.03 17.68 -17.19
C LYS A 100 -0.23 17.05 -18.32
N VAL A 101 -0.97 16.47 -19.26
CA VAL A 101 -0.64 16.44 -20.68
C VAL A 101 -0.36 17.90 -21.06
N THR A 102 0.86 18.35 -20.85
CA THR A 102 1.34 19.62 -21.37
C THR A 102 2.80 19.44 -21.75
N LYS A 103 2.94 18.90 -22.96
CA LYS A 103 4.01 19.07 -23.94
C LYS A 103 5.45 18.79 -23.50
#